data_AF-A0A8X6VST1-F1
#
_entry.id   AF-A0A8X6VST1-F1
#
_cell.length_a   1.000
_cell.length_b   1.000
_cell.length_c   1.000
_cell.angle_alpha   90.00
_cell.angle_beta   90.00
_cell.angle_gamma   90.00
#
_symmetry.space_group_name_H-M   'P 1'
#
loop_
_entity.id
_entity.type
_entity.pdbx_description
1 polymer ?
#
loop_
_entity_poly.entity_id
_entity_poly.type
_entity_poly.pdbx_seq_one_letter_code
_entity_poly.pdbx_strand_id
1 'polypeptide(L)'
;MGKLPDLDAFDREQIVSARRMGHSISKIFRQLGFSRSTVSRVFQEYMDGGQKTSDQVKCKGQLALTVRGERRLRRILRSQRSQTLTQITTQSYIH
;
A
#
# COMPACT_ATOMS: atom_id res chain seq x y z
N MET A 1 17.84 0.61 8.07
CA MET A 1 16.79 1.22 7.21
C MET A 1 17.41 2.43 6.55
N GLY A 2 17.42 2.49 5.22
CA GLY A 2 18.08 3.58 4.48
C GLY A 2 17.45 4.94 4.83
N LYS A 3 18.31 5.90 5.21
CA LYS A 3 18.01 7.32 5.32
C LYS A 3 17.26 7.73 4.04
N LEU A 4 16.12 8.44 4.15
CA LEU A 4 15.58 9.07 2.94
C LEU A 4 16.68 9.97 2.38
N PRO A 5 16.84 10.08 1.06
CA PRO A 5 17.47 11.27 0.50
C PRO A 5 16.79 12.47 1.17
N ASP A 6 17.55 13.46 1.61
CA ASP A 6 17.00 14.65 2.26
C ASP A 6 16.11 15.39 1.24
N LEU A 7 14.85 14.94 1.14
CA LEU A 7 13.82 15.61 0.36
C LEU A 7 13.51 16.89 1.07
N ASP A 8 13.62 17.99 0.33
CA ASP A 8 13.23 19.29 0.83
C ASP A 8 11.76 19.29 1.26
N ALA A 9 11.43 20.17 2.21
CA ALA A 9 10.06 20.35 2.67
C ALA A 9 9.13 20.66 1.50
N PHE A 10 9.60 21.46 0.54
CA PHE A 10 8.87 21.78 -0.67
C PHE A 10 8.53 20.54 -1.52
N ASP A 11 9.50 19.65 -1.74
CA ASP A 11 9.29 18.42 -2.51
C ASP A 11 8.27 17.50 -1.85
N ARG A 12 8.31 17.42 -0.51
CA ARG A 12 7.33 16.65 0.27
C ARG A 12 5.93 17.25 0.14
N GLU A 13 5.82 18.57 0.25
CA GLU A 13 4.54 19.28 0.10
C GLU A 13 3.96 19.12 -1.31
N GLN A 14 4.79 19.18 -2.36
CA GLN A 14 4.34 18.94 -3.74
C GLN A 14 3.76 17.52 -3.91
N ILE A 15 4.43 16.50 -3.36
CA ILE A 15 3.94 15.11 -3.41
C ILE A 15 2.60 14.97 -2.68
N VAL A 16 2.47 15.55 -1.48
CA VAL A 16 1.25 15.51 -0.67
C VAL A 16 0.11 16.25 -1.38
N SER A 17 0.39 17.43 -1.94
CA SER A 17 -0.58 18.27 -2.63
C SER A 17 -1.10 17.58 -3.89
N ALA A 18 -0.22 16.99 -4.70
CA ALA A 18 -0.61 16.20 -5.86
C ALA A 18 -1.53 15.02 -5.48
N ARG A 19 -1.28 14.41 -4.31
CA ARG A 19 -2.14 13.34 -3.82
C ARG A 19 -3.49 13.84 -3.30
N ARG A 20 -3.54 14.99 -2.63
CA ARG A 20 -4.80 15.68 -2.27
C ARG A 20 -5.65 16.04 -3.49
N MET A 21 -5.01 16.39 -4.61
CA MET A 21 -5.66 16.61 -5.91
C MET A 21 -6.09 15.31 -6.62
N GLY A 22 -5.94 14.15 -5.99
CA GLY A 22 -6.39 12.85 -6.53
C GLY A 22 -5.44 12.18 -7.52
N HIS A 23 -4.27 12.75 -7.81
CA HIS A 23 -3.32 12.15 -8.77
C HIS A 23 -2.74 10.84 -8.27
N SER A 24 -2.77 9.79 -9.10
CA SER A 24 -2.21 8.48 -8.72
C SER A 24 -0.71 8.55 -8.44
N ILE A 25 -0.20 7.65 -7.58
CA ILE A 25 1.24 7.56 -7.29
C ILE A 25 2.06 7.46 -8.59
N SER A 26 1.54 6.73 -9.58
CA SER A 26 2.16 6.58 -10.89
C SER A 26 2.25 7.89 -11.68
N LYS A 27 1.23 8.74 -11.58
CA LYS A 27 1.20 10.05 -12.20
C LYS A 27 2.18 11.01 -11.50
N ILE A 28 2.19 11.00 -10.16
CA ILE A 28 3.06 11.85 -9.34
C ILE A 28 4.55 11.59 -9.63
N PHE A 29 5.01 10.34 -9.59
CA PHE A 29 6.44 10.05 -9.80
C PHE A 29 6.89 10.38 -11.24
N ARG A 30 5.99 10.23 -12.23
CA ARG A 30 6.28 10.60 -13.62
C ARG A 30 6.35 12.11 -13.83
N GLN A 31 5.56 12.88 -13.08
CA GLN A 31 5.48 14.34 -13.21
C GLN A 31 6.57 15.05 -12.42
N LEU A 32 6.86 14.60 -11.20
CA LEU A 32 7.83 15.24 -10.30
C LEU A 32 9.26 14.71 -10.48
N GLY A 33 9.47 13.68 -11.30
CA GLY A 33 10.79 13.09 -11.54
C GLY A 33 11.35 12.28 -10.37
N PHE A 34 10.61 12.12 -9.27
CA PHE A 34 11.02 11.30 -8.14
C PHE A 34 10.89 9.80 -8.43
N SER A 35 11.64 9.00 -7.68
CA SER A 35 11.44 7.54 -7.69
C SER A 35 10.07 7.17 -7.11
N ARG A 36 9.48 6.08 -7.63
CA ARG A 36 8.20 5.56 -7.10
C ARG A 36 8.28 5.22 -5.60
N SER A 37 9.43 4.74 -5.13
CA SER A 37 9.65 4.43 -3.71
C SER A 37 9.70 5.69 -2.84
N THR A 38 10.32 6.77 -3.33
CA THR A 38 10.33 8.07 -2.64
C THR A 38 8.90 8.59 -2.45
N VAL A 39 8.13 8.67 -3.54
CA VAL A 39 6.72 9.14 -3.49
C VAL A 39 5.88 8.26 -2.55
N SER A 40 6.06 6.94 -2.61
CA SER A 40 5.33 6.01 -1.73
C SER A 40 5.68 6.20 -0.25
N ARG A 41 6.94 6.55 0.07
CA ARG A 41 7.39 6.74 1.46
C ARG A 41 6.92 8.07 2.04
N VAL A 42 7.01 9.16 1.26
CA VAL A 42 6.44 10.47 1.65
C VAL A 42 4.93 10.35 1.89
N PHE A 43 4.22 9.61 1.03
CA PHE A 43 2.79 9.37 1.24
C PHE A 43 2.49 8.57 2.51
N GLN A 44 3.30 7.54 2.82
CA GLN A 44 3.16 6.79 4.07
C GLN A 44 3.40 7.69 5.28
N GLU A 45 4.47 8.49 5.28
CA GLU A 45 4.77 9.43 6.36
C GLU A 45 3.64 10.47 6.55
N TYR A 46 3.02 10.94 5.47
CA TYR A 46 1.85 11.81 5.51
C TYR A 46 0.63 11.12 6.14
N MET A 47 0.34 9.87 5.74
CA MET A 47 -0.79 9.09 6.28
C MET A 47 -0.57 8.75 7.76
N ASP A 48 0.63 8.30 8.12
CA ASP A 48 1.01 7.92 9.49
C ASP A 48 1.11 9.15 10.41
N GLY A 49 1.50 10.31 9.87
CA GLY A 49 1.52 11.60 10.56
C GLY A 49 0.12 12.20 10.75
N GLY A 50 -0.78 12.03 9.78
CA GLY A 50 -2.19 12.42 9.87
C GLY A 50 -3.03 11.53 10.81
N GLN A 51 -2.56 10.30 11.08
CA GLN A 51 -3.21 9.35 11.99
C GLN A 51 -2.96 9.64 13.48
N LYS A 52 -2.08 10.61 13.80
CA LYS A 52 -1.76 11.01 15.18
C LYS A 52 -2.72 12.04 15.76
N THR A 53 -3.62 12.63 14.97
CA THR A 53 -4.65 13.51 15.52
C THR A 53 -5.92 12.72 15.83
N SER A 54 -6.09 12.44 17.12
CA SER A 54 -7.35 12.22 17.84
C SER A 54 -8.11 10.89 17.67
N ASP A 55 -8.38 10.38 16.46
CA ASP A 55 -9.59 9.52 16.35
C ASP A 55 -9.36 8.01 16.30
N GLN A 56 -8.11 7.53 16.20
CA GLN A 56 -7.86 6.09 16.06
C GLN A 56 -7.60 5.34 17.37
N VAL A 57 -7.64 6.01 18.53
CA VAL A 57 -7.49 5.32 19.83
C VAL A 57 -8.74 4.49 20.18
N LYS A 58 -9.89 4.71 19.50
CA LYS A 58 -11.15 4.00 19.77
C LYS A 58 -11.53 2.89 18.78
N CYS A 59 -10.72 2.60 17.77
CA CYS A 59 -10.97 1.48 16.86
C CYS A 59 -9.91 0.39 17.02
N LYS A 60 -10.01 -0.37 18.11
CA LYS A 60 -9.43 -1.72 18.20
C LYS A 60 -10.05 -2.58 17.09
N GLY A 61 -9.45 -2.61 15.90
CA GLY A 61 -9.88 -3.50 14.83
C GLY A 61 -9.80 -3.01 13.39
N GLN A 62 -9.33 -1.79 13.09
CA GLN A 62 -9.00 -1.47 11.70
C GLN A 62 -7.66 -2.12 11.34
N LEU A 63 -7.74 -3.27 10.68
CA LEU A 63 -6.63 -3.84 9.92
C LEU A 63 -6.24 -2.84 8.83
N ALA A 64 -5.45 -1.84 9.20
CA ALA A 64 -4.65 -1.05 8.28
C ALA A 64 -3.66 -2.02 7.63
N LEU A 65 -4.11 -2.72 6.59
CA LEU A 65 -3.30 -3.66 5.86
C LEU A 65 -2.22 -2.85 5.14
N THR A 66 -1.03 -2.84 5.73
CA THR A 66 0.17 -2.36 5.04
C THR A 66 0.29 -3.05 3.68
N VAL A 67 1.04 -2.45 2.75
CA VAL A 67 1.34 -3.07 1.43
C VAL A 67 1.86 -4.52 1.56
N ARG A 68 2.55 -4.83 2.68
CA ARG A 68 2.99 -6.18 3.01
C ARG A 68 1.84 -7.10 3.46
N GLY A 69 0.91 -6.57 4.25
CA GLY A 69 -0.33 -7.22 4.64
C GLY A 69 -1.19 -7.60 3.43
N GLU A 70 -1.41 -6.67 2.50
CA GLU A 70 -2.14 -6.93 1.27
C GLU A 70 -1.46 -8.01 0.41
N ARG A 71 -0.13 -7.95 0.24
CA ARG A 71 0.63 -8.98 -0.49
C ARG A 71 0.53 -10.36 0.15
N ARG A 72 0.52 -10.43 1.49
CA ARG A 72 0.32 -11.69 2.21
C ARG A 72 -1.09 -12.23 1.97
N LEU A 73 -2.10 -11.38 2.07
CA LEU A 73 -3.49 -11.78 1.84
C LEU A 73 -3.73 -12.26 0.40
N ARG A 74 -3.20 -11.56 -0.60
CA ARG A 74 -3.24 -11.99 -2.02
C ARG A 74 -2.55 -13.33 -2.26
N ARG A 75 -1.51 -13.68 -1.49
CA ARG A 75 -0.89 -15.01 -1.58
C ARG A 75 -1.77 -16.10 -0.98
N ILE A 76 -2.38 -15.84 0.18
CA ILE A 76 -3.31 -16.77 0.84
C ILE A 76 -4.50 -17.06 -0.06
N LEU A 77 -5.15 -16.01 -0.59
CA LEU A 77 -6.29 -16.15 -1.51
C LEU A 77 -5.95 -16.93 -2.78
N ARG A 78 -4.77 -16.68 -3.37
CA ARG A 78 -4.32 -17.46 -4.54
C ARG A 78 -4.07 -18.92 -4.19
N SER A 79 -3.41 -19.19 -3.07
CA SER A 79 -3.17 -20.54 -2.59
C SER A 79 -4.48 -21.29 -2.38
N GLN A 80 -5.46 -20.64 -1.76
CA GLN A 80 -6.76 -21.25 -1.47
C GLN A 80 -7.54 -21.54 -2.75
N ARG A 81 -7.56 -20.61 -3.72
CA ARG A 81 -8.18 -20.85 -5.03
C ARG A 81 -7.51 -22.02 -5.77
N SER A 82 -6.19 -22.08 -5.77
CA SER A 82 -5.46 -23.20 -6.38
C SER A 82 -5.78 -24.53 -5.69
N GLN A 83 -5.85 -24.56 -4.36
CA GLN A 83 -6.23 -25.75 -3.59
C GLN A 83 -7.66 -26.21 -3.93
N THR A 84 -8.62 -25.30 -4.00
CA THR A 84 -10.00 -25.63 -4.39
C THR A 84 -10.07 -26.18 -5.81
N LEU A 85 -9.35 -25.57 -6.76
CA LEU A 85 -9.30 -26.06 -8.15
C LEU A 85 -8.67 -27.45 -8.26
N THR A 86 -7.59 -27.70 -7.52
CA THR A 86 -6.98 -29.04 -7.47
C THR A 86 -7.93 -30.08 -6.89
N GLN A 87 -8.65 -29.75 -5.80
CA GLN A 87 -9.61 -30.67 -5.18
C GLN A 87 -10.76 -31.03 -6.13
N ILE A 88 -11.33 -30.05 -6.83
CA ILE A 88 -12.39 -30.27 -7.81
C ILE A 88 -11.87 -31.14 -8.97
N THR A 89 -10.67 -30.85 -9.48
CA THR A 89 -10.07 -31.63 -10.57
C THR A 89 -9.80 -33.07 -10.13
N THR A 90 -9.21 -33.29 -8.94
CA THR A 90 -8.96 -34.64 -8.42
C THR A 90 -10.26 -35.41 -8.20
N GLN A 91 -11.32 -34.77 -7.71
CA GLN A 91 -12.61 -35.43 -7.49
C GLN A 91 -13.32 -35.77 -8.82
N SER A 92 -13.10 -34.98 -9.87
CA SER A 92 -13.67 -35.22 -11.21
C SER A 92 -12.99 -36.36 -11.99
N TYR A 93 -11.78 -36.76 -11.61
CA TYR A 93 -11.01 -37.85 -12.26
C TYR A 93 -11.13 -39.21 -11.54
N ILE A 94 -11.91 -39.29 -10.45
CA ILE A 94 -12.11 -40.52 -9.65
C ILE A 94 -13.37 -41.31 -10.10
N HIS A 95 -13.87 -41.09 -11.31
CA HIS A 95 -14.99 -41.84 -11.91
C HIS A 95 -14.59 -42.43 -13.26
#